data_AF-A0A1R3WVF1-F1
#
_entry.id   AF-A0A1R3WVF1-F1
#
_cell.length_a   1.000
_cell.length_b   1.000
_cell.length_c   1.000
_cell.angle_alpha   90.00
_cell.angle_beta   90.00
_cell.angle_gamma   90.00
#
_symmetry.space_group_name_H-M   'P 1'
#
loop_
_entity.id
_entity.type
_entity.pdbx_description
1 polymer ?
#
loop_
_entity_poly.entity_id
_entity_poly.type
_entity_poly.pdbx_seq_one_letter_code
_entity_poly.pdbx_strand_id
1 'polypeptide(L)'
;MQMETGMNRTIEDRKTREDQAARAAGWSRADILWERLMERGNSAYLDGNTAGARALFRRADLLSRVAFAGSDLRRATAAANLALLAVGEGQQGRARRFQRRALDIWKHAPEQIAAMKIAPRTRSSLYHLRMEVKHRETYHDNMRIRFSRFATETGETLRSLTAPPPLPHRHHGRWLGERPGVHDDSRKILSACLLIIDPR
;
A
#
# COMPACT_ATOMS: atom_id res chain seq x y z
N MET A 1 -16.43 -15.91 -26.10
CA MET A 1 -16.08 -14.54 -26.54
C MET A 1 -17.07 -13.46 -26.06
N GLN A 2 -18.40 -13.65 -26.09
CA GLN A 2 -19.36 -12.66 -25.57
C GLN A 2 -19.37 -12.52 -24.02
N MET A 3 -19.13 -13.61 -23.27
CA MET A 3 -19.10 -13.58 -21.79
C MET A 3 -17.87 -12.86 -21.20
N GLU A 4 -16.67 -13.05 -21.76
CA GLU A 4 -15.46 -12.33 -21.32
C GLU A 4 -15.57 -10.82 -21.54
N THR A 5 -16.22 -10.42 -22.63
CA THR A 5 -16.44 -9.00 -22.95
C THR A 5 -17.41 -8.34 -21.96
N GLY A 6 -18.42 -9.06 -21.47
CA GLY A 6 -19.36 -8.58 -20.44
C GLY A 6 -18.73 -8.50 -19.04
N MET A 7 -17.89 -9.48 -18.68
CA MET A 7 -17.19 -9.50 -17.39
C MET A 7 -16.15 -8.38 -17.29
N ASN A 8 -15.39 -8.11 -18.35
CA ASN A 8 -14.43 -7.01 -18.37
C ASN A 8 -15.11 -5.64 -18.22
N ARG A 9 -16.24 -5.40 -18.90
CA ARG A 9 -17.02 -4.16 -18.71
C ARG A 9 -17.49 -3.98 -17.27
N THR A 10 -17.99 -5.05 -16.65
CA THR A 10 -18.46 -5.00 -15.26
C THR A 10 -17.34 -4.66 -14.27
N ILE A 11 -16.14 -5.19 -14.49
CA ILE A 11 -14.96 -4.89 -13.67
C ILE A 11 -14.51 -3.43 -13.86
N GLU A 12 -14.52 -2.94 -15.09
CA GLU A 12 -14.14 -1.57 -15.45
C GLU A 12 -15.12 -0.53 -14.89
N ASP A 13 -16.42 -0.82 -14.94
CA ASP A 13 -17.47 0.00 -14.34
C ASP A 13 -17.33 0.07 -12.82
N ARG A 14 -17.05 -1.08 -12.17
CA ARG A 14 -16.81 -1.12 -10.72
C ARG A 14 -15.60 -0.27 -10.33
N LYS A 15 -14.50 -0.37 -11.08
CA LYS A 15 -13.28 0.44 -10.88
C LYS A 15 -13.52 1.92 -11.07
N THR A 16 -14.35 2.30 -12.04
CA THR A 16 -14.74 3.69 -12.28
C THR A 16 -15.55 4.25 -11.11
N ARG A 17 -16.48 3.46 -10.57
CA ARG A 17 -17.25 3.84 -9.36
C ARG A 17 -16.36 3.97 -8.13
N GLU A 18 -15.40 3.08 -7.93
CA GLU A 18 -14.44 3.16 -6.83
C GLU A 18 -13.59 4.45 -6.91
N ASP A 19 -13.13 4.83 -8.10
CA ASP A 19 -12.39 6.08 -8.30
C ASP A 19 -13.24 7.31 -8.01
N GLN A 20 -14.49 7.31 -8.46
CA GLN A 20 -15.42 8.41 -8.15
C GLN A 20 -15.64 8.52 -6.64
N ALA A 21 -15.81 7.41 -5.94
CA ALA A 21 -15.94 7.39 -4.48
C ALA A 21 -14.66 7.87 -3.79
N ALA A 22 -13.48 7.48 -4.27
CA ALA A 22 -12.20 7.95 -3.75
C ALA A 22 -12.06 9.47 -3.92
N ARG A 23 -12.40 10.00 -5.10
CA ARG A 23 -12.39 11.44 -5.38
C ARG A 23 -13.37 12.20 -4.48
N ALA A 24 -14.57 11.66 -4.28
CA ALA A 24 -15.56 12.24 -3.38
C ALA A 24 -15.07 12.25 -1.91
N ALA A 25 -14.28 11.26 -1.51
CA ALA A 25 -13.62 11.20 -0.19
C ALA A 25 -12.36 12.07 -0.07
N GLY A 26 -12.04 12.88 -1.10
CA GLY A 26 -10.91 13.80 -1.07
C GLY A 26 -9.57 13.19 -1.51
N TRP A 27 -9.54 11.97 -2.05
CA TRP A 27 -8.32 11.43 -2.65
C TRP A 27 -7.98 12.18 -3.94
N SER A 28 -6.70 12.47 -4.10
CA SER A 28 -6.14 12.99 -5.33
C SER A 28 -6.12 11.90 -6.41
N ARG A 29 -6.02 12.32 -7.68
CA ARG A 29 -5.77 11.38 -8.78
C ARG A 29 -4.47 10.60 -8.58
N ALA A 30 -3.46 11.22 -7.96
CA ALA A 30 -2.18 10.58 -7.69
C ALA A 30 -2.32 9.45 -6.65
N ASP A 31 -3.15 9.62 -5.62
CA ASP A 31 -3.40 8.57 -4.62
C ASP A 31 -3.96 7.30 -5.28
N ILE A 32 -4.99 7.48 -6.11
CA ILE A 32 -5.68 6.41 -6.85
C ILE A 32 -4.73 5.73 -7.83
N LEU A 33 -4.02 6.51 -8.65
CA LEU A 33 -3.11 5.98 -9.66
C LEU A 33 -1.93 5.24 -9.04
N TRP A 34 -1.38 5.77 -7.93
CA TRP A 34 -0.27 5.12 -7.24
C TRP A 34 -0.69 3.75 -6.71
N GLU A 35 -1.83 3.65 -6.01
CA GLU A 35 -2.32 2.39 -5.46
C GLU A 35 -2.55 1.36 -6.59
N ARG A 36 -3.19 1.77 -7.69
CA ARG A 36 -3.41 0.91 -8.86
C ARG A 36 -2.13 0.42 -9.52
N LEU A 37 -1.14 1.29 -9.66
CA LEU A 37 0.17 0.90 -10.23
C LEU A 37 0.84 -0.14 -9.34
N MET A 38 0.75 0.03 -8.02
CA MET A 38 1.31 -0.90 -7.05
C MET A 38 0.56 -2.23 -7.05
N GLU A 39 -0.77 -2.25 -7.01
CA GLU A 39 -1.58 -3.49 -7.12
C GLU A 39 -1.27 -4.24 -8.41
N ARG A 40 -1.29 -3.56 -9.57
CA ARG A 40 -0.96 -4.19 -10.86
C ARG A 40 0.48 -4.68 -10.91
N GLY A 41 1.41 -3.96 -10.29
CA GLY A 41 2.81 -4.37 -10.22
C GLY A 41 2.99 -5.65 -9.43
N ASN A 42 2.27 -5.77 -8.30
CA ASN A 42 2.25 -6.98 -7.50
C ASN A 42 1.58 -8.15 -8.24
N SER A 43 0.43 -7.94 -8.90
CA SER A 43 -0.21 -8.98 -9.74
C SER A 43 0.73 -9.46 -10.84
N ALA A 44 1.37 -8.54 -11.58
CA ALA A 44 2.32 -8.91 -12.63
C ALA A 44 3.51 -9.72 -12.08
N TYR A 45 3.98 -9.42 -10.86
CA TYR A 45 5.03 -10.20 -10.21
C TYR A 45 4.55 -11.61 -9.82
N LEU A 46 3.34 -11.74 -9.28
CA LEU A 46 2.73 -13.05 -8.99
C LEU A 46 2.60 -13.90 -10.27
N ASP A 47 2.20 -13.29 -11.38
CA ASP A 47 2.08 -13.95 -12.69
C ASP A 47 3.44 -14.28 -13.34
N GLY A 48 4.56 -13.94 -12.70
CA GLY A 48 5.92 -14.18 -13.22
C GLY A 48 6.40 -13.15 -14.23
N ASN A 49 5.61 -12.12 -14.53
CA ASN A 49 6.00 -11.00 -15.39
C ASN A 49 6.82 -9.96 -14.60
N THR A 50 8.05 -10.33 -14.24
CA THR A 50 8.99 -9.49 -13.48
C THR A 50 9.32 -8.18 -14.20
N ALA A 51 9.39 -8.19 -15.54
CA ALA A 51 9.65 -7.00 -16.35
C ALA A 51 8.48 -6.00 -16.30
N GLY A 52 7.25 -6.49 -16.43
CA GLY A 52 6.03 -5.71 -16.28
C GLY A 52 5.89 -5.12 -14.88
N ALA A 53 6.12 -5.93 -13.84
CA ALA A 53 6.13 -5.49 -12.45
C ALA A 53 7.12 -4.33 -12.23
N ARG A 54 8.35 -4.48 -12.74
CA ARG A 54 9.39 -3.44 -12.66
C ARG A 54 8.96 -2.13 -13.31
N ALA A 55 8.36 -2.19 -14.51
CA ALA A 55 7.90 -1.00 -15.21
C ALA A 55 6.81 -0.27 -14.42
N LEU A 56 5.88 -1.01 -13.82
CA LEU A 56 4.81 -0.48 -12.99
C LEU A 56 5.35 0.16 -11.70
N PHE A 57 6.26 -0.51 -10.99
CA PHE A 57 6.87 0.06 -9.78
C PHE A 57 7.75 1.29 -10.06
N ARG A 58 8.44 1.34 -11.21
CA ARG A 58 9.17 2.57 -11.63
C ARG A 58 8.22 3.74 -11.88
N ARG A 59 7.05 3.50 -12.49
CA ARG A 59 6.02 4.53 -12.68
C ARG A 59 5.44 4.99 -11.35
N ALA A 60 5.16 4.06 -10.43
CA ALA A 60 4.70 4.38 -9.08
C ALA A 60 5.75 5.19 -8.29
N ASP A 61 7.04 4.86 -8.42
CA ASP A 61 8.14 5.61 -7.80
C ASP A 61 8.28 7.03 -8.36
N LEU A 62 8.11 7.19 -9.68
CA LEU A 62 8.14 8.51 -10.30
C LEU A 62 6.95 9.35 -9.83
N LEU A 63 5.74 8.78 -9.89
CA LEU A 63 4.51 9.44 -9.45
C LEU A 63 4.59 9.89 -7.99
N SER A 64 5.05 9.00 -7.10
CA SER A 64 5.14 9.31 -5.66
C SER A 64 6.13 10.44 -5.35
N ARG A 65 7.23 10.53 -6.11
CA ARG A 65 8.20 11.63 -5.96
C ARG A 65 7.69 12.98 -6.45
N VAL A 66 6.78 13.00 -7.42
CA VAL A 66 6.22 14.23 -7.98
C VAL A 66 4.99 14.68 -7.19
N ALA A 67 4.17 13.75 -6.71
CA ALA A 67 2.86 14.06 -6.15
C ALA A 67 2.80 14.05 -4.61
N PHE A 68 3.74 13.38 -3.93
CA PHE A 68 3.67 13.21 -2.47
C PHE A 68 4.86 13.87 -1.75
N ALA A 69 4.62 14.25 -0.50
CA ALA A 69 5.63 14.82 0.38
C ALA A 69 6.85 13.90 0.53
N GLY A 70 8.01 14.48 0.87
CA GLY A 70 9.28 13.77 1.10
C GLY A 70 9.16 12.56 2.03
N SER A 71 8.37 12.72 3.09
CA SER A 71 8.15 11.76 4.17
C SER A 71 6.96 10.83 3.95
N ASP A 72 6.26 10.90 2.81
CA ASP A 72 5.11 10.02 2.51
C ASP A 72 5.57 8.56 2.38
N LEU A 73 5.05 7.68 3.23
CA LEU A 73 5.45 6.26 3.30
C LEU A 73 5.28 5.53 1.96
N ARG A 74 4.36 5.95 1.09
CA ARG A 74 4.16 5.33 -0.24
C ARG A 74 5.38 5.48 -1.14
N ARG A 75 6.22 6.48 -0.91
CA ARG A 75 7.51 6.62 -1.60
C ARG A 75 8.49 5.52 -1.18
N ALA A 76 8.44 5.07 0.07
CA ALA A 76 9.27 3.98 0.55
C ALA A 76 8.88 2.63 -0.09
N THR A 77 7.58 2.35 -0.19
CA THR A 77 7.06 1.08 -0.72
C THR A 77 7.46 0.84 -2.18
N ALA A 78 7.34 1.86 -3.03
CA ALA A 78 7.78 1.75 -4.43
C ALA A 78 9.29 1.50 -4.53
N ALA A 79 10.10 2.15 -3.68
CA ALA A 79 11.53 1.89 -3.58
C ALA A 79 11.83 0.45 -3.10
N ALA A 80 11.11 -0.04 -2.11
CA ALA A 80 11.28 -1.39 -1.56
C ALA A 80 11.07 -2.47 -2.62
N ASN A 81 10.00 -2.37 -3.42
CA ASN A 81 9.76 -3.31 -4.51
C ASN A 81 10.86 -3.27 -5.57
N LEU A 82 11.39 -2.09 -5.91
CA LEU A 82 12.53 -1.98 -6.82
C LEU A 82 13.82 -2.57 -6.22
N ALA A 83 13.98 -2.53 -4.89
CA ALA A 83 15.10 -3.19 -4.21
C ALA A 83 15.00 -4.71 -4.33
N LEU A 84 13.84 -5.30 -4.04
CA LEU A 84 13.61 -6.75 -4.13
C LEU A 84 13.81 -7.27 -5.56
N LEU A 85 13.28 -6.54 -6.56
CA LEU A 85 13.51 -6.88 -7.95
C LEU A 85 15.00 -6.79 -8.34
N ALA A 86 15.74 -5.81 -7.80
CA ALA A 86 17.18 -5.70 -8.06
C ALA A 86 17.99 -6.83 -7.40
N VAL A 87 17.57 -7.33 -6.22
CA VAL A 87 18.16 -8.52 -5.61
C VAL A 87 17.95 -9.75 -6.48
N GLY A 88 16.73 -9.97 -6.99
CA GLY A 88 16.44 -11.08 -7.91
C GLY A 88 17.21 -11.02 -9.22
N GLU A 89 17.68 -9.83 -9.63
CA GLU A 89 18.56 -9.64 -10.79
C GLU A 89 20.06 -9.69 -10.47
N GLY A 90 20.45 -9.96 -9.21
CA GLY A 90 21.85 -9.93 -8.77
C GLY A 90 22.46 -8.52 -8.66
N GLN A 91 21.67 -7.46 -8.84
CA GLN A 91 22.13 -6.06 -8.83
C GLN A 91 22.19 -5.48 -7.40
N GLN A 92 23.03 -6.07 -6.55
CA GLN A 92 23.10 -5.76 -5.12
C GLN A 92 23.37 -4.28 -4.80
N GLY A 93 24.23 -3.61 -5.59
CA GLY A 93 24.50 -2.17 -5.40
C GLY A 93 23.25 -1.31 -5.58
N ARG A 94 22.42 -1.61 -6.60
CA ARG A 94 21.15 -0.91 -6.83
C ARG A 94 20.13 -1.24 -5.76
N ALA A 95 20.06 -2.49 -5.34
CA ALA A 95 19.17 -2.93 -4.27
C ALA A 95 19.43 -2.16 -2.97
N ARG A 96 20.69 -2.07 -2.54
CA ARG A 96 21.09 -1.32 -1.32
C ARG A 96 20.75 0.16 -1.40
N ARG A 97 20.89 0.78 -2.58
CA ARG A 97 20.49 2.19 -2.78
C ARG A 97 18.99 2.37 -2.60
N PHE A 98 18.18 1.50 -3.18
CA PHE A 98 16.73 1.54 -3.03
C PHE A 98 16.29 1.25 -1.59
N GLN A 99 16.89 0.26 -0.94
CA GLN A 99 16.64 -0.08 0.46
C GLN A 99 16.94 1.10 1.38
N ARG A 100 18.10 1.75 1.23
CA ARG A 100 18.46 2.93 2.03
C ARG A 100 17.44 4.05 1.88
N ARG A 101 16.98 4.32 0.66
CA ARG A 101 15.94 5.32 0.40
C ARG A 101 14.61 4.95 1.05
N ALA A 102 14.22 3.67 1.01
CA ALA A 102 13.01 3.20 1.67
C ALA A 102 13.10 3.41 3.19
N LEU A 103 14.22 3.03 3.81
CA LEU A 103 14.45 3.18 5.25
C LEU A 103 14.50 4.65 5.71
N ASP A 104 15.13 5.53 4.93
CA ASP A 104 15.20 6.96 5.24
C ASP A 104 13.82 7.62 5.28
N ILE A 105 12.87 7.14 4.47
CA ILE A 105 11.48 7.61 4.50
C ILE A 105 10.72 6.90 5.62
N TRP A 106 10.92 5.59 5.80
CA TRP A 106 10.17 4.76 6.76
C TRP A 106 10.37 5.17 8.22
N LYS A 107 11.46 5.89 8.54
CA LYS A 107 11.66 6.47 9.87
C LYS A 107 10.51 7.41 10.31
N HIS A 108 9.75 7.95 9.35
CA HIS A 108 8.61 8.84 9.58
C HIS A 108 7.27 8.11 9.78
N ALA A 109 7.28 6.77 9.84
CA ALA A 109 6.06 6.00 9.98
C ALA A 109 5.28 6.31 11.28
N PRO A 110 5.93 6.44 12.46
CA PRO A 110 5.23 6.78 13.70
C PRO A 110 4.47 8.10 13.60
N GLU A 111 5.08 9.13 13.02
CA GLU A 111 4.48 10.46 12.88
C GLU A 111 3.30 10.44 11.91
N GLN A 112 3.41 9.73 10.78
CA GLN A 112 2.30 9.59 9.84
C GLN A 112 1.12 8.82 10.44
N ILE A 113 1.37 7.77 11.23
CA ILE A 113 0.31 7.00 11.91
C ILE A 113 -0.35 7.84 13.01
N ALA A 114 0.42 8.60 13.78
CA ALA A 114 -0.13 9.49 14.79
C ALA A 114 -1.06 10.55 14.17
N ALA A 115 -0.64 11.14 13.04
CA ALA A 115 -1.35 12.20 12.33
C ALA A 115 -2.49 11.72 11.41
N MET A 116 -2.69 10.41 11.25
CA MET A 116 -3.64 9.87 10.27
C MET A 116 -5.08 10.29 10.55
N LYS A 117 -5.80 10.73 9.51
CA LYS A 117 -7.23 11.03 9.59
C LYS A 117 -8.05 9.77 9.30
N ILE A 118 -8.79 9.33 10.32
CA ILE A 118 -9.68 8.17 10.25
C ILE A 118 -11.09 8.66 9.93
N ALA A 119 -11.62 8.23 8.79
CA ALA A 119 -13.00 8.51 8.42
C ALA A 119 -13.97 7.59 9.21
N PRO A 120 -15.18 8.08 9.55
CA PRO A 120 -16.23 7.24 10.12
C PRO A 120 -16.52 6.04 9.20
N ARG A 121 -16.72 4.86 9.79
CA ARG A 121 -16.98 3.63 9.01
C ARG A 121 -18.44 3.20 9.11
N THR A 122 -19.02 2.78 7.99
CA THR A 122 -20.36 2.17 7.98
C THR A 122 -20.32 0.83 8.72
N ARG A 123 -21.21 0.65 9.71
CA ARG A 123 -21.34 -0.58 10.50
C ARG A 123 -22.75 -1.14 10.36
N SER A 124 -22.87 -2.45 10.45
CA SER A 124 -24.11 -3.21 10.26
C SER A 124 -25.17 -2.98 11.34
N SER A 125 -24.88 -2.27 12.44
CA SER A 125 -25.90 -1.88 13.43
C SER A 125 -25.71 -0.46 13.99
N LEU A 126 -26.83 0.20 14.28
CA LEU A 126 -26.88 1.51 14.93
C LEU A 126 -26.26 1.49 16.34
N TYR A 127 -26.32 0.34 17.03
CA TYR A 127 -25.68 0.13 18.31
C TYR A 127 -24.15 0.29 18.22
N HIS A 128 -23.51 -0.34 17.22
CA HIS A 128 -22.07 -0.20 17.01
C HIS A 128 -21.67 1.22 16.62
N LEU A 129 -22.51 1.92 15.86
CA LEU A 129 -22.28 3.34 15.55
C LEU A 129 -22.31 4.20 16.83
N ARG A 130 -23.29 3.99 17.72
CA ARG A 130 -23.39 4.71 19.00
C ARG A 130 -22.20 4.42 19.93
N MET A 131 -21.76 3.16 20.00
CA MET A 131 -20.58 2.78 20.78
C MET A 131 -19.29 3.40 20.22
N GLU A 132 -19.13 3.46 18.90
CA GLU A 132 -17.96 4.08 18.26
C GLU A 132 -17.92 5.59 18.48
N VAL A 133 -19.07 6.27 18.44
CA VAL A 133 -19.16 7.70 18.77
C VAL A 133 -18.82 7.95 20.25
N LYS A 134 -19.35 7.12 21.16
CA LYS A 134 -19.12 7.24 22.61
C LYS A 134 -17.66 6.96 23.01
N HIS A 135 -16.96 6.09 22.28
CA HIS A 135 -15.57 5.67 22.57
C HIS A 135 -14.62 5.96 21.41
N ARG A 136 -14.83 7.10 20.73
CA ARG A 136 -14.13 7.43 19.49
C ARG A 136 -12.62 7.46 19.62
N GLU A 137 -12.12 8.04 20.71
CA GLU A 137 -10.68 8.14 21.00
C GLU A 137 -10.07 6.75 21.15
N THR A 138 -10.65 5.90 22.01
CA THR A 138 -10.20 4.52 22.21
C THR A 138 -10.21 3.71 20.91
N TYR A 139 -11.22 3.91 20.05
CA TYR A 139 -11.26 3.26 18.74
C TYR A 139 -10.12 3.72 17.82
N HIS A 140 -9.90 5.05 17.75
CA HIS A 140 -8.80 5.61 16.98
C HIS A 140 -7.43 5.16 17.50
N ASP A 141 -7.25 5.07 18.82
CA ASP A 141 -5.99 4.63 19.43
C ASP A 141 -5.73 3.15 19.17
N ASN A 142 -6.75 2.30 19.31
CA ASN A 142 -6.66 0.89 18.93
C ASN A 142 -6.32 0.72 17.45
N MET A 143 -6.85 1.58 16.58
CA MET A 143 -6.48 1.61 15.17
C MET A 143 -5.01 2.01 14.99
N ARG A 144 -4.54 3.09 15.62
CA ARG A 144 -3.13 3.49 15.55
C ARG A 144 -2.21 2.38 16.02
N ILE A 145 -2.53 1.71 17.13
CA ILE A 145 -1.76 0.56 17.64
C ILE A 145 -1.70 -0.56 16.60
N ARG A 146 -2.82 -0.91 15.98
CA ARG A 146 -2.84 -1.93 14.90
C ARG A 146 -1.96 -1.52 13.72
N PHE A 147 -2.05 -0.26 13.30
CA PHE A 147 -1.27 0.29 12.20
C PHE A 147 0.23 0.36 12.50
N SER A 148 0.61 0.65 13.75
CA SER A 148 1.99 0.59 14.21
C SER A 148 2.56 -0.82 14.11
N ARG A 149 1.77 -1.87 14.39
CA ARG A 149 2.22 -3.26 14.21
C ARG A 149 2.53 -3.57 12.75
N PHE A 150 1.67 -3.16 11.81
CA PHE A 150 1.97 -3.26 10.38
C PHE A 150 3.25 -2.52 10.02
N ALA A 151 3.42 -1.29 10.51
CA ALA A 151 4.60 -0.50 10.18
C ALA A 151 5.90 -1.08 10.76
N THR A 152 5.84 -1.71 11.93
CA THR A 152 6.97 -2.46 12.50
C THR A 152 7.34 -3.65 11.61
N GLU A 153 6.37 -4.49 11.26
CA GLU A 153 6.55 -5.66 10.39
C GLU A 153 7.15 -5.25 9.03
N THR A 154 6.56 -4.23 8.38
CA THR A 154 7.11 -3.68 7.15
C THR A 154 8.52 -3.13 7.35
N GLY A 155 8.81 -2.44 8.46
CA GLY A 155 10.14 -1.92 8.76
C GLY A 155 11.20 -3.02 8.90
N GLU A 156 10.83 -4.18 9.44
CA GLU A 156 11.69 -5.37 9.48
C GLU A 156 11.96 -5.93 8.08
N THR A 157 10.92 -6.02 7.23
CA THR A 157 11.09 -6.37 5.81
C THR A 157 12.02 -5.38 5.11
N LEU A 158 11.85 -4.07 5.31
CA LEU A 158 12.71 -3.06 4.71
C LEU A 158 14.17 -3.20 5.15
N ARG A 159 14.45 -3.60 6.39
CA ARG A 159 15.82 -3.85 6.87
C ARG A 159 16.43 -5.13 6.29
N SER A 160 15.62 -6.11 5.90
CA SER A 160 16.07 -7.40 5.37
C SER A 160 16.14 -7.48 3.84
N LEU A 161 15.68 -6.47 3.08
CA LEU A 161 15.55 -6.56 1.62
C LEU A 161 16.80 -7.05 0.87
N THR A 162 18.01 -6.70 1.33
CA THR A 162 19.28 -7.08 0.68
C THR A 162 20.08 -8.13 1.44
N ALA A 163 19.53 -8.70 2.51
CA ALA A 163 20.19 -9.71 3.33
C ALA A 163 19.44 -11.05 3.21
N PRO A 164 20.11 -12.15 2.80
CA PRO A 164 19.50 -13.47 2.82
C PRO A 164 19.51 -14.07 4.25
N PRO A 165 18.49 -14.86 4.65
CA PRO A 165 17.19 -15.03 3.98
C PRO A 165 16.26 -13.84 4.20
N PRO A 166 15.39 -13.49 3.23
CA PRO A 166 14.36 -12.48 3.46
C PRO A 166 13.38 -12.94 4.55
N LEU A 167 12.90 -12.01 5.37
CA LEU A 167 11.87 -12.34 6.36
C LEU A 167 10.59 -12.81 5.65
N PRO A 168 9.93 -13.87 6.13
CA PRO A 168 8.78 -14.50 5.45
C PRO A 168 7.47 -13.72 5.64
N HIS A 169 7.54 -12.40 5.85
CA HIS A 169 6.36 -11.57 6.05
C HIS A 169 5.54 -11.50 4.76
N ARG A 170 4.25 -11.83 4.86
CA ARG A 170 3.30 -11.79 3.75
C ARG A 170 2.58 -10.45 3.74
N HIS A 171 3.00 -9.58 2.84
CA HIS A 171 2.49 -8.23 2.65
C HIS A 171 1.37 -8.19 1.61
N HIS A 172 1.68 -8.44 0.34
CA HIS A 172 0.71 -8.26 -0.74
C HIS A 172 -0.46 -9.24 -0.63
N GLY A 173 -0.19 -10.50 -0.26
CA GLY A 173 -1.25 -11.46 -0.02
C GLY A 173 -2.18 -11.08 1.13
N ARG A 174 -1.71 -10.30 2.11
CA ARG A 174 -2.51 -9.76 3.21
C ARG A 174 -3.31 -8.53 2.80
N TRP A 175 -2.75 -7.67 1.94
CA TRP A 175 -3.45 -6.52 1.35
C TRP A 175 -4.79 -6.93 0.72
N LEU A 176 -4.83 -8.04 -0.02
CA LEU A 176 -6.05 -8.51 -0.69
C LEU A 176 -7.22 -8.78 0.28
N GLY A 177 -6.94 -9.16 1.53
CA GLY A 177 -7.96 -9.39 2.56
C GLY A 177 -8.17 -8.21 3.51
N GLU A 178 -7.16 -7.36 3.69
CA GLU A 178 -7.18 -6.27 4.68
C GLU A 178 -7.44 -4.88 4.08
N ARG A 179 -7.48 -4.74 2.75
CA ARG A 179 -7.74 -3.48 2.05
C ARG A 179 -9.02 -2.81 2.56
N PRO A 180 -8.94 -1.60 3.15
CA PRO A 180 -10.12 -0.91 3.63
C PRO A 180 -11.02 -0.49 2.45
N GLY A 181 -12.33 -0.68 2.60
CA GLY A 181 -13.32 -0.15 1.64
C GLY A 181 -13.49 1.37 1.71
N VAL A 182 -12.96 2.02 2.75
CA VAL A 182 -12.98 3.48 2.93
C VAL A 182 -11.73 4.12 2.31
N HIS A 183 -11.89 5.30 1.74
CA HIS A 183 -10.79 6.08 1.15
C HIS A 183 -10.37 7.19 2.12
N ASP A 184 -9.54 6.85 3.10
CA ASP A 184 -8.98 7.76 4.09
C ASP A 184 -7.48 7.50 4.29
N ASP A 185 -6.85 8.13 5.29
CA ASP A 185 -5.42 7.93 5.53
C ASP A 185 -5.10 6.51 6.02
N SER A 186 -6.07 5.80 6.60
CA SER A 186 -5.88 4.41 6.99
C SER A 186 -5.64 3.52 5.78
N ARG A 187 -6.35 3.71 4.65
CA ARG A 187 -6.06 2.96 3.42
C ARG A 187 -4.70 3.35 2.84
N LYS A 188 -4.31 4.63 2.87
CA LYS A 188 -3.00 5.09 2.39
C LYS A 188 -1.86 4.44 3.18
N ILE A 189 -1.92 4.48 4.50
CA ILE A 189 -0.87 3.90 5.35
C ILE A 189 -0.84 2.38 5.19
N LEU A 190 -1.99 1.71 5.17
CA LEU A 190 -2.02 0.25 4.99
C LEU A 190 -1.48 -0.15 3.62
N SER A 191 -1.80 0.62 2.57
CA SER A 191 -1.25 0.41 1.23
C SER A 191 0.28 0.58 1.22
N ALA A 192 0.81 1.53 1.98
CA ALA A 192 2.25 1.72 2.10
C ALA A 192 2.93 0.56 2.84
N CYS A 193 2.27 -0.02 3.85
CA CYS A 193 2.77 -1.18 4.57
C CYS A 193 2.72 -2.47 3.73
N LEU A 194 1.59 -2.72 3.05
CA LEU A 194 1.27 -4.04 2.52
C LEU A 194 1.44 -4.20 1.00
N LEU A 195 1.59 -3.12 0.22
CA LEU A 195 1.84 -3.24 -1.24
C LEU A 195 3.30 -3.56 -1.58
N ILE A 196 3.95 -4.37 -0.76
CA ILE A 196 5.29 -4.91 -0.99
C ILE A 196 5.17 -6.31 -1.58
N ILE A 197 6.00 -6.64 -2.58
CA ILE A 197 5.98 -7.98 -3.18
C ILE A 197 6.33 -9.03 -2.13
N ASP A 198 5.55 -10.10 -2.10
CA ASP A 198 5.85 -11.26 -1.26
C ASP A 198 7.05 -12.00 -1.88
N PRO A 199 8.14 -12.22 -1.13
CA PRO A 199 9.25 -13.03 -1.62
C PRO A 199 8.75 -14.45 -1.94
N ARG A 200 9.27 -15.01 -3.05
CA ARG A 200 8.95 -16.38 -3.49
C ARG A 200 9.83 -17.40 -2.78
#